data_AF-A0A3R7TTI8-F1
#
_entry.id   AF-A0A3R7TTI8-F1
#
_cell.length_a   1.000
_cell.length_b   1.000
_cell.length_c   1.000
_cell.angle_alpha   90.00
_cell.angle_beta   90.00
_cell.angle_gamma   90.00
#
_symmetry.space_group_name_H-M   'P 1'
#
loop_
_entity.id
_entity.type
_entity.pdbx_description
1 polymer ?
#
loop_
_entity_poly.entity_id
_entity_poly.type
_entity_poly.pdbx_seq_one_letter_code
_entity_poly.pdbx_strand_id
1 'polypeptide(L)' 'MESAIEIRWSGDPGKIKRAIQSIEPDDPEAFSVDFVNHESSIEAIITVKASSLSTAKATADDILACLGAATVADDVLED' A
#
# COMPACT_ATOMS: atom_id res chain seq x y z
N MET A 1 22.03 9.99 -1.29
CA MET A 1 21.78 8.57 -0.94
C MET A 1 20.29 8.41 -0.98
N GLU A 2 19.76 7.58 -1.87
CA GLU A 2 18.32 7.32 -1.95
C GLU A 2 18.00 6.15 -1.01
N SER A 3 16.90 6.25 -0.27
CA SER A 3 16.39 5.18 0.60
C SER A 3 15.07 4.69 0.06
N ALA A 4 14.89 3.37 0.02
CA ALA A 4 13.66 2.76 -0.46
C ALA A 4 13.12 1.75 0.56
N ILE A 5 11.80 1.72 0.70
CA ILE A 5 11.06 0.71 1.49
C ILE A 5 10.06 0.05 0.55
N GLU A 6 10.01 -1.28 0.59
CA GLU A 6 9.07 -2.08 -0.18
C GLU A 6 8.14 -2.80 0.79
N ILE A 7 6.83 -2.63 0.59
CA ILE A 7 5.79 -3.32 1.35
C ILE A 7 5.11 -4.29 0.38
N ARG A 8 5.14 -5.57 0.70
CA ARG A 8 4.45 -6.62 -0.06
C ARG A 8 3.25 -7.12 0.72
N TRP A 9 2.08 -7.04 0.10
CA TRP A 9 0.85 -7.48 0.70
C TRP A 9 0.07 -8.35 -0.27
N SER A 10 -0.13 -9.62 0.09
CA SER A 10 -0.83 -10.61 -0.72
C SER A 10 -2.14 -11.03 -0.05
N GLY A 11 -3.19 -11.25 -0.85
CA GLY A 11 -4.53 -11.49 -0.33
C GLY A 11 -5.63 -11.46 -1.38
N ASP A 12 -6.86 -11.26 -0.93
CA ASP A 12 -8.03 -11.20 -1.80
C ASP A 12 -7.91 -10.01 -2.79
N PRO A 13 -8.11 -10.25 -4.10
CA PRO A 13 -7.98 -9.20 -5.11
C PRO A 13 -8.98 -8.06 -4.96
N GLY A 14 -10.18 -8.32 -4.45
CA GLY A 14 -11.18 -7.29 -4.18
C GLY A 14 -10.74 -6.40 -3.02
N LYS A 15 -10.41 -7.02 -1.87
CA LYS A 15 -9.98 -6.30 -0.67
C LYS A 15 -8.74 -5.46 -0.92
N ILE A 16 -7.72 -6.03 -1.55
CA ILE A 16 -6.45 -5.33 -1.81
C ILE A 16 -6.68 -4.15 -2.76
N LYS A 17 -7.38 -4.36 -3.88
CA LYS A 17 -7.60 -3.26 -4.84
C LYS A 17 -8.41 -2.11 -4.21
N ARG A 18 -9.46 -2.42 -3.44
CA ARG A 18 -10.25 -1.39 -2.75
C ARG A 18 -9.42 -0.61 -1.72
N ALA A 19 -8.62 -1.31 -0.91
CA ALA A 19 -7.75 -0.66 0.06
C ALA A 19 -6.71 0.26 -0.61
N ILE A 20 -6.07 -0.21 -1.70
CA ILE A 20 -5.12 0.62 -2.46
C ILE A 20 -5.80 1.84 -3.10
N GLN A 21 -7.01 1.69 -3.64
CA GLN A 21 -7.79 2.83 -4.17
C GLN A 21 -8.14 3.85 -3.09
N SER A 22 -8.32 3.42 -1.84
CA SER A 22 -8.60 4.34 -0.73
C SER A 22 -7.37 5.14 -0.27
N ILE A 23 -6.17 4.73 -0.67
CA ILE A 23 -4.91 5.43 -0.40
C ILE A 23 -4.31 6.02 -1.68
N GLU A 24 -5.11 6.15 -2.75
CA GLU A 24 -4.66 6.60 -4.06
C GLU A 24 -3.77 7.83 -3.90
N PRO A 25 -2.50 7.76 -4.34
CA PRO A 25 -1.55 8.83 -4.09
C PRO A 25 -1.99 10.09 -4.82
N ASP A 26 -2.33 11.14 -4.08
CA ASP A 26 -2.42 12.51 -4.63
C ASP A 26 -1.08 12.94 -5.26
N ASP A 27 0.03 12.34 -4.81
CA ASP A 27 1.37 12.63 -5.30
C ASP A 27 2.09 11.36 -5.80
N PRO A 28 2.14 11.10 -7.12
CA PRO A 28 2.74 9.91 -7.69
C PRO A 28 4.28 9.86 -7.51
N GLU A 29 4.91 10.92 -7.02
CA GLU A 29 6.34 10.93 -6.68
C GLU A 29 6.62 10.35 -5.28
N ALA A 30 5.59 10.24 -4.41
CA ALA A 30 5.77 9.78 -3.04
C ALA A 30 5.95 8.25 -2.93
N PHE A 31 5.16 7.48 -3.69
CA PHE A 31 5.26 6.03 -3.77
C PHE A 31 4.64 5.49 -5.06
N SER A 32 4.97 4.25 -5.39
CA SER A 32 4.37 3.53 -6.52
C SER A 32 3.76 2.22 -6.05
N VAL A 33 2.71 1.76 -6.73
CA VAL A 33 2.06 0.49 -6.45
C VAL A 33 2.02 -0.37 -7.71
N ASP A 34 2.62 -1.55 -7.61
CA ASP A 34 2.55 -2.59 -8.63
C ASP A 34 1.67 -3.73 -8.15
N PHE A 35 0.97 -4.37 -9.09
CA PHE A 35 0.12 -5.52 -8.80
C PHE A 35 0.62 -6.76 -9.55
N VAL A 36 0.87 -7.83 -8.80
CA VAL A 36 1.20 -9.14 -9.34
C VAL A 36 -0.01 -10.06 -9.13
N ASN A 37 -0.58 -10.56 -10.23
CA ASN A 37 -1.69 -11.51 -10.14
C ASN A 37 -1.13 -12.93 -10.00
N HIS A 38 -1.61 -13.66 -9.01
CA HIS A 38 -1.40 -15.09 -8.83
C HIS A 38 -2.70 -15.84 -9.19
N GLU A 39 -2.65 -17.18 -9.24
CA GLU A 39 -3.81 -17.99 -9.68
C GLU A 39 -5.08 -17.75 -8.85
N SER A 40 -4.96 -17.46 -7.55
CA SER A 40 -6.08 -17.29 -6.62
C SER A 40 -5.96 -16.06 -5.72
N SER A 41 -4.94 -15.23 -5.90
CA SER A 41 -4.69 -14.05 -5.08
C SER A 41 -4.03 -12.95 -5.90
N ILE A 42 -4.00 -11.75 -5.34
CA ILE A 42 -3.17 -10.66 -5.85
C ILE A 42 -2.10 -10.31 -4.81
N GLU A 43 -0.96 -9.84 -5.27
CA GLU A 43 0.05 -9.20 -4.45
C GLU A 43 0.17 -7.73 -4.87
N ALA A 44 -0.01 -6.82 -3.91
CA ALA A 44 0.32 -5.42 -4.05
C ALA A 44 1.74 -5.18 -3.54
N ILE A 45 2.56 -4.55 -4.38
CA ILE A 45 3.94 -4.17 -4.08
C ILE A 45 3.98 -2.65 -4.03
N ILE A 46 4.08 -2.09 -2.83
CA ILE A 46 4.14 -0.65 -2.62
C ILE A 46 5.60 -0.27 -2.41
N THR A 47 6.13 0.57 -3.29
CA THR A 47 7.51 1.06 -3.24
C THR A 47 7.55 2.52 -2.86
N VAL A 48 8.12 2.82 -1.70
CA VAL A 48 8.35 4.19 -1.21
C VAL A 48 9.80 4.54 -1.47
N LYS A 49 10.06 5.68 -2.13
CA LYS A 49 11.42 6.20 -2.36
C LYS A 49 11.55 7.58 -1.73
N ALA A 50 12.65 7.81 -1.02
CA ALA A 50 12.92 9.10 -0.42
C ALA A 50 14.41 9.43 -0.34
N SER A 51 14.71 10.71 -0.12
CA SER A 51 16.09 11.21 0.02
C SER A 51 16.77 10.79 1.32
N SER A 52 16.03 10.20 2.27
CA SER A 52 16.55 9.72 3.54
C SER A 52 15.72 8.55 4.08
N LEU A 53 16.35 7.69 4.89
CA LEU A 53 15.67 6.54 5.52
C LEU A 53 14.57 7.00 6.49
N SER A 54 14.79 8.11 7.19
CA SER A 54 13.81 8.68 8.12
C SER A 54 12.53 9.11 7.39
N THR A 55 12.68 9.75 6.24
CA THR A 55 11.55 10.15 5.38
C THR A 55 10.85 8.93 4.81
N ALA A 56 11.60 7.97 4.25
CA ALA A 56 11.02 6.74 3.71
C ALA A 56 10.20 5.99 4.77
N LYS A 57 10.74 5.90 6.00
CA LYS A 57 10.04 5.30 7.14
C LYS A 57 8.74 6.03 7.46
N ALA A 58 8.78 7.36 7.61
CA ALA A 58 7.59 8.15 7.94
C ALA A 58 6.48 7.96 6.90
N THR A 59 6.82 8.04 5.61
CA THR A 59 5.87 7.81 4.52
C THR A 59 5.32 6.38 4.51
N ALA A 60 6.17 5.38 4.76
CA ALA A 60 5.71 3.99 4.88
C ALA A 60 4.75 3.79 6.08
N ASP A 61 5.04 4.38 7.23
CA ASP A 61 4.16 4.35 8.41
C ASP A 61 2.79 5.00 8.12
N ASP A 62 2.77 6.15 7.43
CA ASP A 62 1.52 6.82 7.02
C ASP A 62 0.68 5.95 6.06
N ILE A 63 1.33 5.33 5.06
CA ILE A 63 0.67 4.41 4.12
C ILE A 63 0.08 3.20 4.87
N LEU A 64 0.86 2.57 5.76
CA LEU A 64 0.41 1.42 6.54
C LEU A 64 -0.76 1.77 7.46
N ALA A 65 -0.75 2.96 8.07
CA ALA A 65 -1.87 3.44 8.88
C ALA A 65 -3.15 3.61 8.05
N CYS A 66 -3.05 4.20 6.85
CA CYS A 66 -4.19 4.38 5.96
C CYS A 66 -4.73 3.04 5.43
N LEU A 67 -3.85 2.11 5.06
CA LEU A 67 -4.25 0.75 4.65
C LEU A 67 -4.92 -0.02 5.79
N GLY A 68 -4.41 0.11 7.01
CA GLY A 68 -5.04 -0.47 8.19
C GLY A 68 -6.47 0.07 8.38
N ALA A 69 -6.66 1.38 8.22
CA ALA A 69 -7.98 2.01 8.31
C ALA A 69 -8.92 1.58 7.16
N ALA A 70 -8.41 1.49 5.94
CA ALA A 70 -9.20 1.10 4.77
C ALA A 70 -9.67 -0.38 4.86
N THR A 71 -8.80 -1.26 5.35
CA THR A 71 -9.13 -2.69 5.50
C THR A 71 -10.14 -2.96 6.60
N VAL A 72 -10.09 -2.24 7.73
CA VAL A 72 -11.13 -2.36 8.77
C VAL A 72 -12.48 -1.79 8.32
N ALA A 73 -12.46 -0.72 7.51
CA ALA A 73 -13.70 -0.17 6.95
C ALA A 73 -14.35 -1.15 5.95
N ASP A 74 -13.55 -1.88 5.17
CA ASP A 74 -14.05 -2.93 4.26
C ASP A 74 -14.64 -4.10 5.04
N ASP A 75 -13.98 -4.54 6.11
CA ASP A 75 -14.43 -5.66 6.96
C ASP A 75 -15.77 -5.36 7.66
N VAL A 76 -16.01 -4.10 8.04
CA VAL A 76 -17.28 -3.64 8.66
C VAL A 76 -18.45 -3.62 7.67
N LEU A 77 -18.20 -3.56 6.36
CA LEU A 77 -19.24 -3.53 5.32
C LEU A 77 -19.63 -4.94 4.82
N GLU A 78 -18.92 -5.98 5.26
CA GLU A 78 -19.17 -7.38 4.89
C GLU A 78 -19.96 -8.19 5.95
N ASP A 79 -20.47 -7.55 7.02
CA ASP A 79 -21.35 -8.16 8.05
C ASP A 79 -22.85 -7.81 7.87
#